data_AF-A0A518WIR2-F1
#
_entry.id   AF-A0A518WIR2-F1
#
_cell.length_a   1.000
_cell.length_b   1.000
_cell.length_c   1.000
_cell.angle_alpha   90.00
_cell.angle_beta   90.00
_cell.angle_gamma   90.00
#
_symmetry.space_group_name_H-M   'P 1'
#
loop_
_entity.id
_entity.type
_entity.pdbx_description
1 polymer ?
#
loop_
_entity_poly.entity_id
_entity_poly.type
_entity_poly.pdbx_seq_one_letter_code
_entity_poly.pdbx_strand_id
1 'polypeptide(L)'
;MEPLTEQEIRSAFVNCTKGESKRLYVPRDLADRPWPDLDYLGWRDPRAPDRAYLVTEVDGRRTALVLRCPTPTTRQPPRGMCAICLTTPAGGVSLMVAPRAGRAGQQGNSVGTYLCTDLACPLYVRGRKDAGPGARMQESLTTAEKVQRLTANVAAFVARVTG
;
A
#
# COMPACT_ATOMS: atom_id res chain seq x y z
N MET A 1 12.35 -2.52 -6.23
CA MET A 1 12.23 -1.05 -6.15
C MET A 1 13.56 -0.49 -5.66
N GLU A 2 13.96 0.70 -6.10
CA GLU A 2 15.17 1.35 -5.55
C GLU A 2 14.95 1.81 -4.11
N PRO A 3 15.96 1.68 -3.22
CA PRO A 3 15.88 2.22 -1.87
C PRO A 3 15.54 3.71 -1.84
N LEU A 4 14.58 4.07 -0.98
CA LEU A 4 14.15 5.45 -0.79
C LEU A 4 14.63 5.98 0.56
N THR A 5 15.08 7.23 0.54
CA THR A 5 15.31 8.04 1.74
C THR A 5 14.00 8.58 2.31
N GLU A 6 14.02 8.96 3.58
CA GLU A 6 12.89 9.64 4.22
C GLU A 6 12.49 10.92 3.47
N GLN A 7 13.47 11.69 2.98
CA GLN A 7 13.21 12.92 2.24
C GLN A 7 12.47 12.65 0.92
N GLU A 8 12.90 11.64 0.17
CA GLU A 8 12.24 11.25 -1.08
C GLU A 8 10.80 10.81 -0.83
N ILE A 9 10.56 9.98 0.19
CA ILE A 9 9.22 9.54 0.60
C ILE A 9 8.33 10.75 0.95
N ARG A 10 8.82 11.68 1.77
CA ARG A 10 8.04 12.86 2.19
C ARG A 10 7.69 13.78 1.03
N SER A 11 8.56 13.88 0.03
CA SER A 11 8.34 14.68 -1.17
C SER A 11 7.36 14.04 -2.17
N ALA A 12 7.16 12.72 -2.09
CA ALA A 12 6.32 11.97 -3.01
C ALA A 12 4.82 12.03 -2.68
N PHE A 13 4.41 12.55 -1.51
CA PHE A 13 3.00 12.56 -1.12
C PHE A 13 2.15 13.50 -1.97
N VAL A 14 1.10 12.96 -2.60
CA VAL A 14 0.24 13.70 -3.55
C VAL A 14 -1.15 14.06 -3.01
N ASN A 15 -1.61 13.38 -1.96
CA ASN A 15 -2.97 13.54 -1.42
C ASN A 15 -3.02 14.06 0.02
N CYS A 16 -1.96 14.73 0.47
CA CYS A 16 -1.94 15.48 1.72
C CYS A 16 -1.20 16.82 1.55
N THR A 17 -1.32 17.70 2.53
CA THR A 17 -0.58 18.96 2.53
C THR A 17 0.91 18.75 2.82
N LYS A 18 1.75 19.72 2.42
CA LYS A 18 3.19 19.71 2.75
C LYS A 18 3.44 19.69 4.27
N GLY A 19 2.56 20.29 5.07
CA GLY A 19 2.66 20.28 6.52
C GLY A 19 2.34 18.90 7.14
N GLU A 20 1.40 18.17 6.56
CA GLU A 20 1.10 16.79 6.94
C GLU A 20 2.24 15.84 6.53
N SER A 21 2.77 15.98 5.31
CA SER A 21 3.85 15.11 4.83
C SER A 21 5.13 15.22 5.66
N LYS A 22 5.37 16.36 6.32
CA LYS A 22 6.48 16.55 7.27
C LYS A 22 6.26 15.88 8.64
N ARG A 23 5.01 15.63 9.03
CA ARG A 23 4.66 15.14 10.38
C ARG A 23 4.29 13.67 10.43
N LEU A 24 3.93 13.08 9.28
CA LEU A 24 3.64 11.66 9.19
C LEU A 24 4.84 10.79 9.60
N TYR A 25 4.53 9.63 10.17
CA TYR A 25 5.53 8.64 10.53
C TYR A 25 6.13 8.01 9.27
N VAL A 26 7.46 7.99 9.20
CA VAL A 26 8.22 7.20 8.21
C VAL A 26 8.95 6.11 8.98
N PRO A 27 9.02 4.86 8.47
CA PRO A 27 9.72 3.78 9.15
C PRO A 27 11.19 4.13 9.38
N ARG A 28 11.74 3.78 10.54
CA ARG A 28 13.15 4.06 10.87
C ARG A 28 14.12 3.02 10.30
N ASP A 29 13.58 1.90 9.84
CA ASP A 29 14.27 0.72 9.33
C ASP A 29 14.32 0.71 7.79
N LEU A 30 14.31 1.88 7.12
CA LEU A 30 14.34 1.96 5.66
C LEU A 30 15.56 1.24 5.06
N ALA A 31 16.71 1.30 5.73
CA ALA A 31 17.93 0.64 5.27
C ALA A 31 17.80 -0.91 5.26
N ASP A 32 16.96 -1.46 6.13
CA ASP A 32 16.81 -2.91 6.32
C ASP A 32 15.61 -3.49 5.54
N ARG A 33 14.87 -2.64 4.79
CA ARG A 33 13.74 -3.10 3.99
C ARG A 33 14.23 -3.97 2.83
N PRO A 34 13.47 -5.02 2.44
CA PRO A 34 13.82 -5.90 1.33
C PRO A 34 13.51 -5.25 -0.03
N TRP A 35 14.11 -4.09 -0.32
CA TRP A 35 13.86 -3.28 -1.51
C TRP A 35 13.84 -4.05 -2.85
N PRO A 36 14.71 -5.06 -3.08
CA PRO A 36 14.66 -5.87 -4.30
C PRO A 36 13.35 -6.67 -4.46
N ASP A 37 12.68 -7.02 -3.36
CA ASP A 37 11.42 -7.77 -3.34
C ASP A 37 10.19 -6.85 -3.26
N LEU A 38 10.38 -5.52 -3.26
CA LEU A 38 9.29 -4.53 -3.21
C LEU A 38 8.99 -3.94 -4.59
N ASP A 39 7.70 -3.75 -4.85
CA ASP A 39 7.18 -2.94 -5.97
C ASP A 39 6.55 -1.64 -5.48
N TYR A 40 6.15 -1.63 -4.20
CA TYR A 40 5.79 -0.46 -3.43
C TYR A 40 6.21 -0.72 -1.98
N LEU A 41 6.48 0.34 -1.23
CA LEU A 41 6.66 0.29 0.22
C LEU A 41 5.35 0.75 0.88
N GLY A 42 4.78 -0.09 1.75
CA GLY A 42 3.59 0.24 2.52
C GLY A 42 3.79 -0.03 4.00
N TRP A 43 3.21 0.83 4.85
CA TRP A 43 3.25 0.69 6.30
C TRP A 43 2.04 1.33 6.98
N ARG A 44 1.73 0.87 8.19
CA ARG A 44 0.77 1.53 9.08
C ARG A 44 1.50 2.48 10.02
N ASP A 45 0.84 3.56 10.41
CA ASP A 45 1.38 4.51 11.37
C ASP A 45 1.22 3.97 12.80
N PRO A 46 2.31 3.68 13.55
CA PRO A 46 2.20 3.23 14.93
C PRO A 46 1.67 4.32 15.87
N ARG A 47 1.70 5.59 15.46
CA ARG A 47 1.21 6.74 16.24
C ARG A 47 -0.22 7.13 15.87
N ALA A 48 -0.72 6.65 14.73
CA ALA A 48 -2.08 6.89 14.24
C ALA A 48 -2.62 5.59 13.59
N PRO A 49 -3.14 4.63 14.38
CA PRO A 49 -3.44 3.28 13.90
C PRO A 49 -4.54 3.20 12.82
N ASP A 50 -5.28 4.29 12.62
CA ASP A 50 -6.26 4.51 11.55
C ASP A 50 -5.61 5.01 10.25
N ARG A 51 -4.29 5.21 10.22
CA ARG A 51 -3.53 5.67 9.06
C ARG A 51 -2.57 4.62 8.56
N ALA A 52 -2.48 4.55 7.24
CA ALA A 52 -1.47 3.81 6.53
C ALA A 52 -0.93 4.65 5.38
N TYR A 53 0.23 4.27 4.88
CA TYR A 53 0.90 4.95 3.78
C TYR A 53 1.38 3.93 2.77
N LEU A 54 1.39 4.34 1.51
CA LEU A 54 1.91 3.55 0.39
C LEU A 54 2.74 4.48 -0.48
N VAL A 55 3.97 4.10 -0.80
CA VAL A 55 4.82 4.77 -1.78
C VAL A 55 5.20 3.79 -2.88
N THR A 56 5.04 4.21 -4.12
CA THR A 56 5.29 3.43 -5.32
C THR A 56 5.94 4.30 -6.38
N GLU A 57 6.44 3.70 -7.44
CA GLU A 57 6.78 4.40 -8.66
C GLU A 57 5.69 4.14 -9.72
N VAL A 58 5.23 5.20 -10.39
CA VAL A 58 4.28 5.13 -11.51
C VAL A 58 4.85 6.02 -12.61
N ASP A 59 5.03 5.48 -13.81
CA ASP A 59 5.60 6.19 -14.97
C ASP A 59 6.92 6.92 -14.67
N GLY A 60 7.82 6.26 -13.92
CA GLY A 60 9.12 6.81 -13.51
C GLY A 60 9.03 7.90 -12.42
N ARG A 61 7.84 8.12 -11.84
CA ARG A 61 7.61 9.13 -10.80
C ARG A 61 7.21 8.48 -9.49
N ARG A 62 7.97 8.81 -8.43
CA ARG A 62 7.64 8.39 -7.06
C ARG A 62 6.37 9.10 -6.60
N THR A 63 5.40 8.30 -6.17
CA THR A 63 4.09 8.77 -5.69
C THR A 63 3.78 8.09 -4.38
N ALA A 64 3.44 8.87 -3.37
CA ALA A 64 3.02 8.40 -2.06
C ALA A 64 1.59 8.84 -1.73
N LEU A 65 0.86 7.95 -1.06
CA LEU A 65 -0.54 8.13 -0.69
C LEU A 65 -0.68 8.01 0.83
N VAL A 66 -1.42 8.93 1.42
CA VAL A 66 -2.02 8.77 2.75
C VAL A 66 -3.33 8.00 2.60
N LEU A 67 -3.46 6.95 3.40
CA LEU A 67 -4.62 6.06 3.43
C LEU A 67 -5.25 6.09 4.83
N ARG A 68 -6.57 6.12 4.88
CA ARG A 68 -7.35 5.83 6.08
C ARG A 68 -7.71 4.35 6.08
N CYS A 69 -7.66 3.72 7.25
CA CYS A 69 -7.95 2.31 7.40
C CYS A 69 -8.57 2.03 8.78
N PRO A 70 -9.31 0.91 8.94
CA PRO A 70 -9.78 0.50 10.25
C PRO A 70 -8.61 0.28 11.21
N THR A 71 -8.77 0.78 12.44
CA THR A 71 -7.88 0.51 13.57
C THR A 71 -7.80 -1.01 13.79
N PRO A 72 -6.60 -1.60 13.97
CA PRO A 72 -6.49 -3.01 14.33
C PRO A 72 -7.26 -3.28 15.63
N THR A 73 -8.02 -4.36 15.66
CA THR A 73 -8.75 -4.80 16.87
C THR A 73 -8.29 -6.19 17.27
N THR A 74 -8.61 -6.63 18.49
CA THR A 74 -8.36 -8.00 18.93
C THR A 74 -9.23 -9.04 18.21
N ARG A 75 -10.26 -8.62 17.48
CA ARG A 75 -11.08 -9.51 16.66
C ARG A 75 -10.30 -9.95 15.43
N GLN A 76 -10.63 -11.15 14.95
CA GLN A 76 -10.09 -11.69 13.71
C GLN A 76 -10.28 -10.66 12.58
N PRO A 77 -9.20 -10.33 11.84
CA PRO A 77 -9.32 -9.37 10.76
C PRO A 77 -10.25 -9.92 9.68
N PRO A 78 -11.00 -9.05 8.97
CA PRO A 78 -11.93 -9.51 7.96
C PRO A 78 -11.20 -10.32 6.89
N ARG A 79 -11.69 -11.55 6.68
CA ARG A 79 -11.22 -12.43 5.62
C ARG A 79 -11.76 -11.92 4.30
N GLY A 80 -10.89 -11.80 3.32
CA GLY A 80 -11.24 -11.29 2.01
C GLY A 80 -10.06 -11.41 1.07
N MET A 81 -10.31 -11.17 -0.22
CA MET A 81 -9.29 -11.16 -1.24
C MET A 81 -8.78 -9.73 -1.43
N CYS A 82 -7.47 -9.55 -1.43
CA CYS A 82 -6.87 -8.26 -1.74
C CYS A 82 -7.08 -7.92 -3.21
N ALA A 83 -7.59 -6.72 -3.51
CA ALA A 83 -7.81 -6.25 -4.88
C ALA A 83 -6.51 -5.99 -5.66
N ILE A 84 -5.36 -5.93 -4.98
CA ILE A 84 -4.05 -5.67 -5.60
C ILE A 84 -3.33 -6.97 -5.95
N CYS A 85 -3.06 -7.83 -4.97
CA CYS A 85 -2.29 -9.07 -5.18
C CYS A 85 -3.16 -10.32 -5.38
N LEU A 86 -4.48 -10.24 -5.18
CA LEU A 86 -5.41 -11.38 -5.18
C LEU A 86 -5.13 -12.45 -4.11
N THR A 87 -4.32 -12.13 -3.09
CA THR A 87 -4.07 -13.00 -1.93
C THR A 87 -5.20 -12.85 -0.90
N THR A 88 -5.54 -13.92 -0.19
CA THR A 88 -6.45 -13.95 0.97
C THR A 88 -5.65 -14.17 2.27
N PRO A 89 -4.80 -13.20 2.68
CA PRO A 89 -3.85 -13.41 3.77
C PRO A 89 -4.56 -13.71 5.10
N ALA A 90 -3.95 -14.54 5.93
CA ALA A 90 -4.41 -14.83 7.29
C ALA A 90 -4.45 -13.56 8.17
N GLY A 91 -3.54 -12.60 7.91
CA GLY A 91 -3.56 -11.26 8.52
C GLY A 91 -4.71 -10.36 8.06
N GLY A 92 -5.51 -10.82 7.09
CA GLY A 92 -6.72 -10.16 6.61
C GLY A 92 -6.49 -9.03 5.61
N VAL A 93 -7.62 -8.49 5.16
CA VAL A 93 -7.69 -7.43 4.16
C VAL A 93 -8.49 -6.27 4.73
N SER A 94 -8.02 -5.04 4.53
CA SER A 94 -8.69 -3.82 5.00
C SER A 94 -9.13 -2.96 3.83
N LEU A 95 -10.29 -2.32 3.98
CA LEU A 95 -10.66 -1.20 3.11
C LEU A 95 -9.72 -0.03 3.40
N MET A 96 -8.85 0.27 2.44
CA MET A 96 -7.96 1.43 2.46
C MET A 96 -8.62 2.56 1.67
N VAL A 97 -8.78 3.72 2.29
CA VAL A 97 -9.46 4.87 1.69
C VAL A 97 -8.49 6.04 1.56
N ALA A 98 -8.20 6.42 0.32
CA ALA A 98 -7.38 7.60 0.01
C ALA A 98 -8.29 8.80 -0.28
N PRO A 99 -8.12 9.94 0.41
CA PRO A 99 -8.61 11.22 -0.12
C PRO A 99 -8.05 11.43 -1.53
N ARG A 100 -8.87 11.96 -2.46
CA ARG A 100 -8.38 12.34 -3.79
C ARG A 100 -7.32 13.44 -3.68
N ALA A 101 -6.44 13.55 -4.66
CA ALA A 101 -5.50 14.66 -4.72
C ALA A 101 -6.22 15.99 -5.06
N GLY A 102 -5.57 17.10 -4.71
CA GLY A 102 -6.02 18.44 -5.10
C GLY A 102 -7.41 18.84 -4.57
N ARG A 103 -8.11 19.66 -5.35
CA ARG A 103 -9.40 20.27 -4.96
C ARG A 103 -10.49 19.24 -4.67
N ALA A 104 -10.51 18.12 -5.39
CA ALA A 104 -11.48 17.06 -5.15
C ALA A 104 -11.33 16.48 -3.73
N GLY A 105 -10.12 16.23 -3.27
CA GLY A 105 -9.85 15.79 -1.90
C GLY A 105 -10.21 16.83 -0.85
N GLN A 106 -9.93 18.11 -1.12
CA GLN A 106 -10.31 19.22 -0.23
C GLN A 106 -11.83 19.32 -0.03
N GLN A 107 -12.61 18.85 -1.00
CA GLN A 107 -14.08 18.76 -0.92
C GLN A 107 -14.58 17.45 -0.28
N GLY A 108 -13.67 16.62 0.24
CA GLY A 108 -14.00 15.35 0.91
C GLY A 108 -14.11 14.14 -0.02
N ASN A 109 -13.85 14.28 -1.32
CA ASN A 109 -13.89 13.13 -2.24
C ASN A 109 -12.75 12.17 -1.93
N SER A 110 -13.08 10.88 -1.93
CA SER A 110 -12.12 9.81 -1.66
C SER A 110 -12.39 8.59 -2.52
N VAL A 111 -11.39 7.73 -2.64
CA VAL A 111 -11.49 6.45 -3.34
C VAL A 111 -10.99 5.33 -2.44
N GLY A 112 -11.73 4.22 -2.43
CA GLY A 112 -11.43 3.03 -1.65
C GLY A 112 -10.91 1.89 -2.51
N THR A 113 -10.12 1.01 -1.88
CA THR A 113 -9.72 -0.30 -2.41
C THR A 113 -9.37 -1.24 -1.25
N TYR A 114 -9.53 -2.55 -1.47
CA TYR A 114 -9.20 -3.57 -0.47
C TYR A 114 -7.74 -4.01 -0.60
N LEU A 115 -6.91 -3.73 0.41
CA LEU A 115 -5.49 -4.15 0.44
C LEU A 115 -5.23 -5.09 1.62
N CYS A 116 -4.19 -5.91 1.50
CA CYS A 116 -3.64 -6.63 2.65
C CYS A 116 -3.41 -5.65 3.80
N THR A 117 -3.88 -6.01 5.00
CA THR A 117 -3.86 -5.13 6.18
C THR A 117 -2.45 -4.66 6.55
N ASP A 118 -1.45 -5.49 6.26
CA ASP A 118 -0.03 -5.27 6.50
C ASP A 118 0.72 -4.65 5.32
N LEU A 119 0.04 -4.39 4.20
CA LEU A 119 0.61 -3.81 2.97
C LEU A 119 1.82 -4.60 2.41
N ALA A 120 1.90 -5.89 2.69
CA ALA A 120 3.02 -6.75 2.25
C ALA A 120 2.77 -7.44 0.89
N CYS A 121 1.89 -6.89 0.05
CA CYS A 121 1.51 -7.50 -1.23
C CYS A 121 2.70 -7.92 -2.12
N PRO A 122 3.77 -7.11 -2.28
CA PRO A 122 4.94 -7.51 -3.08
C PRO A 122 5.63 -8.79 -2.57
N LEU A 123 5.63 -8.99 -1.25
CA LEU A 123 6.22 -10.17 -0.62
C LEU A 123 5.32 -11.40 -0.77
N TYR A 124 3.99 -11.20 -0.76
CA TYR A 124 3.04 -12.28 -1.02
C TYR A 124 3.14 -12.79 -2.45
N VAL A 125 3.12 -11.91 -3.47
CA VAL A 125 3.19 -12.38 -4.88
C VAL A 125 4.49 -13.12 -5.20
N ARG A 126 5.58 -12.81 -4.48
CA ARG A 126 6.90 -13.46 -4.61
C ARG A 126 7.11 -14.71 -3.75
N GLY A 127 6.19 -15.06 -2.86
CA GLY A 127 6.47 -16.18 -1.93
C GLY A 127 7.44 -15.85 -0.79
N ARG A 128 7.80 -14.58 -0.60
CA ARG A 128 8.74 -14.15 0.46
C ARG A 128 8.10 -14.01 1.83
N LYS A 129 6.78 -13.87 1.87
CA LYS A 129 6.00 -13.87 3.10
C LYS A 129 4.91 -14.94 3.04
N ASP A 130 4.82 -15.74 4.10
CA ASP A 130 3.74 -16.71 4.24
C ASP A 130 2.41 -15.97 4.43
N ALA A 131 1.44 -16.28 3.59
CA ALA A 131 0.09 -15.72 3.65
C ALA A 131 -0.82 -16.55 4.55
N GLY A 132 -0.37 -17.73 5.00
CA GLY A 132 -1.13 -18.69 5.81
C GLY A 132 -1.81 -19.77 4.97
N PRO A 133 -2.38 -20.79 5.64
CA PRO A 133 -3.03 -21.93 4.97
C PRO A 133 -4.20 -21.48 4.09
N GLY A 134 -4.25 -21.97 2.84
CA GLY A 134 -5.33 -21.65 1.89
C GLY A 134 -5.40 -20.19 1.44
N ALA A 135 -4.40 -19.37 1.78
CA ALA A 135 -4.40 -17.93 1.50
C ALA A 135 -4.03 -17.57 0.05
N ARG A 136 -3.54 -18.54 -0.72
CA ARG A 136 -3.19 -18.35 -2.13
C ARG A 136 -4.02 -19.27 -3.00
N MET A 137 -4.74 -18.67 -3.93
CA MET A 137 -5.28 -19.40 -5.06
C MET A 137 -4.12 -19.93 -5.90
N GLN A 138 -4.24 -21.17 -6.38
CA GLN A 138 -3.32 -21.64 -7.42
C GLN A 138 -3.63 -20.85 -8.69
N GLU A 139 -2.63 -20.10 -9.15
CA GLU A 139 -2.73 -19.30 -10.37
C GLU A 139 -1.79 -19.91 -11.40
N SER A 140 -2.21 -19.93 -12.65
CA SER A 140 -1.37 -20.30 -13.79
C SER A 140 -0.30 -19.27 -14.12
N LEU A 141 -0.39 -18.07 -13.54
CA LEU A 141 0.57 -16.99 -13.75
C LEU A 141 1.92 -17.28 -13.09
N THR A 142 2.98 -16.95 -13.80
CA THR A 142 4.34 -16.84 -13.27
C THR A 142 4.45 -15.72 -12.23
N THR A 143 5.49 -15.74 -11.41
CA THR A 143 5.76 -14.65 -10.45
C THR A 143 5.88 -13.29 -11.14
N ALA A 144 6.51 -13.24 -12.32
CA ALA A 144 6.65 -12.00 -13.09
C ALA A 144 5.29 -11.42 -13.51
N GLU A 145 4.39 -12.25 -14.02
CA GLU A 145 3.03 -11.82 -14.40
C GLU A 145 2.20 -11.38 -13.19
N LYS A 146 2.35 -12.05 -12.04
CA LYS A 146 1.71 -11.62 -10.78
C LYS A 146 2.22 -10.26 -10.31
N VAL A 147 3.53 -10.02 -10.44
CA VAL A 147 4.15 -8.72 -10.15
C VAL A 147 3.63 -7.65 -11.11
N GLN A 148 3.54 -7.94 -12.41
CA GLN A 148 2.98 -7.02 -13.40
C GLN A 148 1.53 -6.67 -13.09
N ARG A 149 0.70 -7.65 -12.70
CA ARG A 149 -0.67 -7.36 -12.23
C ARG A 149 -0.66 -6.46 -11.01
N LEU A 150 0.19 -6.77 -10.02
CA LEU A 150 0.27 -6.00 -8.79
C LEU A 150 0.64 -4.53 -9.07
N THR A 151 1.67 -4.28 -9.89
CA THR A 151 2.07 -2.92 -10.26
C THR A 151 0.98 -2.21 -11.05
N ALA A 152 0.33 -2.88 -12.00
CA ALA A 152 -0.78 -2.32 -12.76
C ALA A 152 -1.97 -1.93 -11.86
N ASN A 153 -2.33 -2.79 -10.90
CA ASN A 153 -3.42 -2.52 -9.96
C ASN A 153 -3.07 -1.36 -9.00
N VAL A 154 -1.82 -1.26 -8.55
CA VAL A 154 -1.34 -0.12 -7.75
C VAL A 154 -1.39 1.16 -8.57
N ALA A 155 -0.88 1.15 -9.80
CA ALA A 155 -0.91 2.31 -10.70
C ALA A 155 -2.35 2.77 -10.98
N ALA A 156 -3.27 1.84 -11.25
CA ALA A 156 -4.69 2.16 -11.45
C ALA A 156 -5.32 2.77 -10.18
N PHE A 157 -4.93 2.31 -8.99
CA PHE A 157 -5.39 2.92 -7.75
C PHE A 157 -4.82 4.34 -7.56
N VAL A 158 -3.53 4.54 -7.83
CA VAL A 158 -2.90 5.87 -7.81
C VAL A 158 -3.61 6.82 -8.77
N ALA A 159 -3.87 6.40 -10.01
CA ALA A 159 -4.58 7.20 -11.01
C ALA A 159 -5.97 7.64 -10.52
N ARG A 160 -6.74 6.72 -9.92
CA ARG A 160 -8.06 7.04 -9.32
C ARG A 160 -7.97 8.09 -8.20
N VAL A 161 -6.86 8.13 -7.46
CA VAL A 161 -6.61 9.13 -6.42
C VAL A 161 -6.23 10.47 -7.03
N THR A 162 -5.37 10.48 -8.05
CA THR A 162 -4.82 11.72 -8.62
C THR A 162 -5.76 12.42 -9.59
N GLY A 163 -6.74 11.72 -10.16
CA GLY A 163 -7.72 12.27 -11.10
C GLY A 163 -7.43 11.86 -12.53
#